data_AF-A0A7Y8J6E0-F1
#
_entry.id   AF-A0A7Y8J6E0-F1
#
_cell.length_a   1.000
_cell.length_b   1.000
_cell.length_c   1.000
_cell.angle_alpha   90.00
_cell.angle_beta   90.00
_cell.angle_gamma   90.00
#
_symmetry.space_group_name_H-M   'P 1'
#
loop_
_entity.id
_entity.type
_entity.pdbx_description
1 polymer ?
#
loop_
_entity_poly.entity_id
_entity_poly.type
_entity_poly.pdbx_seq_one_letter_code
_entity_poly.pdbx_strand_id
1 'polypeptide(L)'
;MNSITITSFFDSQGQLLKNLISDQGKENIKEIIDFLQFQNKDKLNRNEKLNINQLRKFYDSFLKIYNTKVDETEKKIQLLMLKANAEYSAKRLHTNRFKDFLSNRINIVVSKNGEDFKKNLNAFKLHFEALVAYYPKN
;
A
#
# COMPACT_ATOMS: atom_id res chain seq x y z
N MET A 1 6.85 10.18 -13.24
CA MET A 1 6.00 9.00 -12.97
C MET A 1 4.62 9.49 -12.54
N ASN A 2 3.57 9.14 -13.30
CA ASN A 2 2.21 9.60 -12.99
C ASN A 2 1.48 8.64 -12.04
N SER A 3 1.94 7.40 -11.90
CA SER A 3 1.48 6.41 -10.93
C SER A 3 2.59 5.42 -10.58
N ILE A 4 2.53 4.81 -9.40
CA ILE A 4 3.29 3.60 -9.06
C ILE A 4 2.31 2.47 -8.78
N THR A 5 2.05 1.68 -9.81
CA THR A 5 1.20 0.48 -9.77
C THR A 5 2.07 -0.74 -9.97
N ILE A 6 1.87 -1.75 -9.13
CA ILE A 6 2.39 -3.10 -9.39
C ILE A 6 1.26 -3.96 -9.95
N THR A 7 1.62 -4.99 -10.72
CA THR A 7 0.67 -6.00 -11.23
C THR A 7 0.69 -7.27 -10.39
N SER A 8 1.79 -7.53 -9.68
CA SER A 8 2.03 -8.70 -8.84
C SER A 8 3.03 -8.37 -7.75
N PHE A 9 2.97 -9.07 -6.62
CA PHE A 9 4.04 -9.08 -5.61
C PHE A 9 5.16 -10.08 -5.94
N PHE A 10 4.92 -10.98 -6.89
CA PHE A 10 5.80 -12.09 -7.23
C PHE A 10 6.30 -12.02 -8.66
N ASP A 11 7.52 -12.49 -8.87
CA ASP A 11 8.08 -12.72 -10.20
C ASP A 11 7.47 -13.95 -10.88
N SER A 12 7.93 -14.24 -12.09
CA SER A 12 7.49 -15.40 -12.87
C SER A 12 7.84 -16.76 -12.23
N GLN A 13 8.76 -16.78 -11.26
CA GLN A 13 9.16 -17.96 -10.50
C GLN A 13 8.39 -18.07 -9.17
N GLY A 14 7.47 -17.15 -8.90
CA GLY A 14 6.69 -17.12 -7.67
C GLY A 14 7.45 -16.61 -6.44
N GLN A 15 8.64 -16.04 -6.62
CA GLN A 15 9.41 -15.41 -5.55
C GLN A 15 8.98 -13.97 -5.34
N LEU A 16 9.07 -13.48 -4.09
CA LEU A 16 8.73 -12.10 -3.78
C LEU A 16 9.68 -11.16 -4.52
N LEU A 17 9.12 -10.16 -5.20
CA LEU A 17 9.88 -9.10 -5.86
C LEU A 17 10.68 -8.30 -4.82
N LYS A 18 11.99 -8.56 -4.75
CA LYS A 18 12.87 -8.02 -3.70
C LYS A 18 12.92 -6.50 -3.67
N ASN A 19 12.86 -5.85 -4.84
CA ASN A 19 12.79 -4.40 -4.97
C ASN A 19 11.58 -3.80 -4.23
N LEU A 20 10.47 -4.52 -4.08
CA LEU A 20 9.32 -4.02 -3.32
C LEU A 20 9.61 -3.91 -1.81
N ILE A 21 10.66 -4.55 -1.30
CA ILE A 21 11.03 -4.53 0.12
C ILE A 21 12.46 -4.04 0.37
N SER A 22 13.20 -3.67 -0.67
CA SER A 22 14.55 -3.13 -0.59
C SER A 22 14.63 -1.72 -1.20
N ASP A 23 15.73 -1.04 -0.95
CA ASP A 23 16.11 0.24 -1.57
C ASP A 23 16.96 0.05 -2.84
N GLN A 24 16.99 -1.17 -3.39
CA GLN A 24 17.79 -1.53 -4.55
C GLN A 24 16.92 -2.00 -5.71
N GLY A 25 17.41 -1.77 -6.93
CA GLY A 25 16.68 -2.08 -8.17
C GLY A 25 15.68 -1.00 -8.56
N LYS A 26 15.00 -1.19 -9.69
CA LYS A 26 13.99 -0.26 -10.21
C LYS A 26 12.68 -0.39 -9.44
N GLU A 27 11.93 0.70 -9.27
CA GLU A 27 10.63 0.71 -8.56
C GLU A 27 10.76 0.22 -7.11
N ASN A 28 11.91 0.50 -6.52
CA ASN A 28 12.23 0.08 -5.17
C ASN A 28 11.44 0.89 -4.11
N ILE A 29 11.58 0.53 -2.83
CA ILE A 29 10.84 1.18 -1.76
C ILE A 29 11.12 2.69 -1.64
N LYS A 30 12.34 3.12 -1.98
CA LYS A 30 12.73 4.54 -1.94
C LYS A 30 12.07 5.33 -3.06
N GLU A 31 12.04 4.80 -4.27
CA GLU A 31 11.30 5.41 -5.40
C GLU A 31 9.81 5.54 -5.07
N ILE A 32 9.23 4.53 -4.38
CA ILE A 32 7.85 4.59 -3.90
C ILE A 32 7.66 5.71 -2.87
N ILE A 33 8.57 5.83 -1.90
CA ILE A 33 8.52 6.89 -0.89
C ILE A 33 8.61 8.26 -1.55
N ASP A 34 9.56 8.46 -2.46
CA ASP A 34 9.76 9.72 -3.17
C ASP A 34 8.50 10.11 -3.95
N PHE A 35 7.86 9.14 -4.61
CA PHE A 35 6.57 9.36 -5.27
C PHE A 35 5.46 9.74 -4.29
N LEU A 36 5.36 9.07 -3.15
CA LEU A 36 4.34 9.34 -2.12
C LEU A 36 4.56 10.70 -1.42
N GLN A 37 5.80 11.18 -1.34
CA GLN A 37 6.14 12.45 -0.70
C GLN A 37 6.05 13.65 -1.61
N PHE A 38 6.13 13.45 -2.92
CA PHE A 38 6.07 14.54 -3.87
C PHE A 38 4.73 15.28 -3.77
N GLN A 39 4.83 16.59 -3.54
CA GLN A 39 3.70 17.50 -3.39
C GLN A 39 3.38 18.16 -4.73
N ASN A 40 2.09 18.25 -5.05
CA ASN A 40 1.60 19.06 -6.15
C ASN A 40 0.55 20.04 -5.61
N LYS A 41 0.77 21.33 -5.84
CA LYS A 41 -0.12 22.42 -5.38
C LYS A 41 -1.09 22.91 -6.46
N ASP A 42 -1.09 22.26 -7.63
CA ASP A 42 -2.06 22.53 -8.67
C ASP A 42 -3.49 22.34 -8.14
N LYS A 43 -4.39 23.30 -8.39
CA LYS A 43 -5.78 23.26 -7.90
C LYS A 43 -6.57 22.08 -8.46
N LEU A 44 -6.28 21.63 -9.67
CA LEU A 44 -6.95 20.51 -10.35
C LEU A 44 -6.34 19.17 -9.94
N ASN A 45 -5.05 19.13 -9.61
CA ASN A 45 -4.30 17.90 -9.31
C ASN A 45 -3.55 17.96 -7.97
N ARG A 46 -4.20 18.50 -6.94
CA ARG A 46 -3.59 18.69 -5.63
C ARG A 46 -3.19 17.34 -5.03
N ASN A 47 -1.93 17.24 -4.61
CA ASN A 47 -1.41 16.11 -3.85
C ASN A 47 -0.55 16.61 -2.70
N GLU A 48 -0.91 16.28 -1.47
CA GLU A 48 -0.13 16.55 -0.28
C GLU A 48 0.67 15.31 0.13
N LYS A 49 1.81 15.56 0.78
CA LYS A 49 2.64 14.50 1.38
C LYS A 49 1.86 13.83 2.52
N LEU A 50 1.90 12.51 2.56
CA LEU A 50 1.39 11.76 3.71
C LEU A 50 2.34 11.93 4.91
N ASN A 51 1.80 12.30 6.07
CA ASN A 51 2.58 12.34 7.31
C ASN A 51 2.90 10.90 7.77
N ILE A 52 4.09 10.65 8.32
CA ILE A 52 4.48 9.35 8.90
C ILE A 52 3.47 8.82 9.93
N ASN A 53 2.89 9.69 10.75
CA ASN A 53 1.87 9.30 11.73
C ASN A 53 0.57 8.86 11.04
N GLN A 54 0.23 9.44 9.89
CA GLN A 54 -0.92 8.99 9.09
C GLN A 54 -0.61 7.63 8.46
N LEU A 55 0.59 7.46 7.89
CA LEU A 55 1.04 6.18 7.34
C LEU A 55 0.98 5.07 8.38
N ARG A 56 1.51 5.31 9.58
CA ARG A 56 1.45 4.36 10.70
C ARG A 56 0.03 4.00 11.09
N LYS A 57 -0.89 4.96 11.18
CA LYS A 57 -2.31 4.67 11.46
C LYS A 57 -2.94 3.73 10.43
N PHE A 58 -2.64 3.90 9.15
CA PHE A 58 -3.09 2.97 8.11
C PHE A 58 -2.44 1.60 8.25
N TYR A 59 -1.14 1.55 8.54
CA TYR A 59 -0.42 0.30 8.77
C TYR A 59 -0.93 -0.46 10.00
N ASP A 60 -1.18 0.23 11.12
CA ASP A 60 -1.75 -0.35 12.33
C ASP A 60 -3.16 -0.90 12.06
N SER A 61 -3.95 -0.18 11.26
CA SER A 61 -5.28 -0.64 10.85
C SER A 61 -5.18 -1.89 9.99
N PHE A 62 -4.23 -1.92 9.05
CA PHE A 62 -3.93 -3.10 8.25
C PHE A 62 -3.45 -4.27 9.13
N LEU A 63 -2.56 -4.04 10.10
CA LEU A 63 -2.08 -5.09 11.01
C LEU A 63 -3.19 -5.68 11.86
N LYS A 64 -4.16 -4.87 12.30
CA LYS A 64 -5.36 -5.38 12.97
C LYS A 64 -6.11 -6.35 12.06
N ILE A 65 -6.40 -5.95 10.82
CA ILE A 65 -7.07 -6.81 9.81
C ILE A 65 -6.27 -8.10 9.55
N TYR A 66 -4.95 -7.97 9.37
CA TYR A 66 -4.05 -9.08 9.14
C TYR A 66 -4.12 -10.11 10.28
N ASN A 67 -4.03 -9.64 11.54
CA ASN A 67 -3.98 -10.49 12.73
C ASN A 67 -5.34 -11.02 13.21
N THR A 68 -6.45 -10.39 12.83
CA THR A 68 -7.80 -10.84 13.19
C THR A 68 -8.07 -12.23 12.64
N LYS A 69 -8.54 -13.18 13.46
CA LYS A 69 -8.83 -14.56 13.02
C LYS A 69 -10.26 -14.66 12.49
N VAL A 70 -10.46 -14.28 11.22
CA VAL A 70 -11.72 -14.39 10.48
C VAL A 70 -11.47 -15.12 9.17
N ASP A 71 -12.56 -15.54 8.50
CA ASP A 71 -12.46 -16.17 7.19
C ASP A 71 -11.98 -15.21 6.10
N GLU A 72 -11.69 -15.77 4.93
CA GLU A 72 -11.18 -15.01 3.78
C GLU A 72 -12.17 -13.94 3.30
N THR A 73 -13.47 -14.25 3.27
CA THR A 73 -14.51 -13.34 2.79
C THR A 73 -14.58 -12.11 3.67
N GLU A 74 -14.65 -12.31 4.99
CA GLU A 74 -14.67 -11.22 5.95
C GLU A 74 -13.35 -10.42 5.91
N LYS A 75 -12.21 -11.09 5.76
CA LYS A 75 -10.92 -10.40 5.64
C LYS A 75 -10.82 -9.54 4.37
N LYS A 76 -11.35 -10.02 3.24
CA LYS A 76 -11.46 -9.23 2.00
C LYS A 76 -12.35 -8.00 2.19
N ILE A 77 -13.48 -8.15 2.88
CA ILE A 77 -14.36 -7.02 3.23
C ILE A 77 -13.61 -5.99 4.07
N GLN A 78 -12.90 -6.43 5.11
CA GLN A 78 -12.10 -5.55 5.96
C GLN A 78 -11.01 -4.79 5.16
N LEU A 79 -10.33 -5.45 4.22
CA LEU A 79 -9.38 -4.80 3.31
C LEU A 79 -10.08 -3.76 2.40
N LEU A 80 -11.26 -4.06 1.87
CA LEU A 80 -12.04 -3.11 1.07
C LEU A 80 -12.49 -1.90 1.91
N MET A 81 -12.82 -2.09 3.19
CA MET A 81 -13.09 -0.99 4.12
C MET A 81 -11.85 -0.11 4.35
N LEU A 82 -10.67 -0.72 4.48
CA LEU A 82 -9.40 0.03 4.58
C LEU A 82 -9.13 0.85 3.32
N LYS A 83 -9.42 0.29 2.13
CA LYS A 83 -9.35 1.00 0.85
C LYS A 83 -10.30 2.21 0.83
N ALA A 84 -11.56 2.03 1.25
CA ALA A 84 -12.54 3.12 1.31
C ALA A 84 -12.09 4.24 2.29
N ASN A 85 -11.50 3.88 3.43
CA ASN A 85 -10.93 4.84 4.37
C ASN A 85 -9.78 5.67 3.74
N ALA A 86 -8.94 5.04 2.91
CA ALA A 86 -7.89 5.74 2.18
C ALA A 86 -8.46 6.72 1.13
N GLU A 87 -9.54 6.36 0.45
CA GLU A 87 -10.24 7.25 -0.48
C GLU A 87 -10.84 8.46 0.24
N TYR A 88 -11.52 8.23 1.37
CA TYR A 88 -12.05 9.31 2.19
C TYR A 88 -10.95 10.25 2.70
N SER A 89 -9.85 9.67 3.21
CA SER A 89 -8.70 10.44 3.67
C SER A 89 -8.05 11.25 2.55
N ALA A 90 -7.96 10.70 1.33
CA ALA A 90 -7.44 11.43 0.18
C ALA A 90 -8.32 12.61 -0.24
N LYS A 91 -9.65 12.48 -0.18
CA LYS A 91 -10.57 13.62 -0.45
C LYS A 91 -10.36 14.76 0.55
N ARG A 92 -10.15 14.43 1.83
CA ARG A 92 -9.99 15.41 2.90
C ARG A 92 -8.58 16.02 2.98
N LEU A 93 -7.55 15.21 2.77
CA LEU A 93 -6.14 15.57 3.01
C LEU A 93 -5.35 15.72 1.71
N HIS A 94 -5.97 15.49 0.56
CA HIS A 94 -5.33 15.48 -0.76
C HIS A 94 -4.18 14.46 -0.89
N THR A 95 -4.23 13.33 -0.19
CA THR A 95 -3.19 12.27 -0.25
C THR A 95 -3.45 11.27 -1.38
N ASN A 96 -3.76 11.77 -2.57
CA ASN A 96 -4.22 10.98 -3.72
C ASN A 96 -3.25 9.86 -4.11
N ARG A 97 -1.93 10.14 -4.11
CA ARG A 97 -0.90 9.14 -4.43
C ARG A 97 -0.86 7.98 -3.43
N PHE A 98 -1.11 8.26 -2.14
CA PHE A 98 -1.19 7.21 -1.13
C PHE A 98 -2.44 6.36 -1.30
N LYS A 99 -3.59 6.99 -1.61
CA LYS A 99 -4.81 6.26 -1.95
C LYS A 99 -4.58 5.33 -3.15
N ASP A 100 -3.93 5.80 -4.21
CA ASP A 100 -3.63 4.98 -5.39
C ASP A 100 -2.68 3.82 -5.04
N PHE A 101 -1.63 4.10 -4.27
CA PHE A 101 -0.73 3.07 -3.73
C PHE A 101 -1.51 1.97 -3.00
N LEU A 102 -2.29 2.34 -1.99
CA LEU A 102 -2.96 1.39 -1.12
C LEU A 102 -4.05 0.61 -1.87
N SER A 103 -4.81 1.31 -2.73
CA SER A 103 -5.88 0.71 -3.54
C SER A 103 -5.32 -0.34 -4.50
N ASN A 104 -4.20 -0.07 -5.17
CA ASN A 104 -3.57 -1.01 -6.08
C ASN A 104 -3.19 -2.32 -5.36
N ARG A 105 -2.53 -2.23 -4.20
CA ARG A 105 -2.10 -3.42 -3.45
C ARG A 105 -3.27 -4.21 -2.88
N ILE A 106 -4.28 -3.51 -2.33
CA ILE A 106 -5.49 -4.16 -1.82
C ILE A 106 -6.22 -4.89 -2.96
N ASN A 107 -6.39 -4.25 -4.12
CA ASN A 107 -7.04 -4.87 -5.28
C ASN A 107 -6.33 -6.17 -5.72
N ILE A 108 -5.00 -6.19 -5.70
CA ILE A 108 -4.23 -7.41 -6.00
C ILE A 108 -4.55 -8.51 -5.00
N VAL A 109 -4.51 -8.23 -3.71
CA VAL A 109 -4.78 -9.23 -2.65
C VAL A 109 -6.21 -9.77 -2.76
N VAL A 110 -7.22 -8.90 -2.84
CA VAL A 110 -8.64 -9.32 -2.84
C VAL A 110 -9.06 -10.07 -4.10
N SER A 111 -8.31 -9.92 -5.20
CA SER A 111 -8.54 -10.66 -6.45
C SER A 111 -8.13 -12.14 -6.40
N LYS A 112 -7.37 -12.55 -5.36
CA LYS A 112 -6.88 -13.91 -5.16
C LYS A 112 -7.78 -14.70 -4.23
N ASN A 113 -7.64 -16.03 -4.23
CA ASN A 113 -8.41 -16.94 -3.38
C ASN A 113 -7.50 -17.98 -2.73
N GLY A 114 -7.91 -18.52 -1.58
CA GLY A 114 -7.24 -19.66 -0.92
C GLY A 114 -5.79 -19.36 -0.54
N GLU A 115 -4.87 -20.26 -0.90
CA GLU A 115 -3.44 -20.10 -0.59
C GLU A 115 -2.82 -18.88 -1.29
N ASP A 116 -3.26 -18.55 -2.51
CA ASP A 116 -2.78 -17.36 -3.21
C ASP A 116 -3.20 -16.08 -2.48
N PHE A 117 -4.41 -16.05 -1.91
CA PHE A 117 -4.85 -14.93 -1.08
C PHE A 117 -3.92 -14.75 0.13
N LYS A 118 -3.64 -15.82 0.88
CA LYS A 118 -2.74 -15.78 2.05
C LYS A 118 -1.34 -15.33 1.66
N LYS A 119 -0.80 -15.87 0.57
CA LYS A 119 0.54 -15.53 0.05
C LYS A 119 0.63 -14.05 -0.32
N ASN A 120 -0.38 -13.52 -1.03
CA ASN A 120 -0.43 -12.11 -1.42
C ASN A 120 -0.66 -11.19 -0.21
N LEU A 121 -1.47 -11.59 0.76
CA LEU A 121 -1.68 -10.84 2.00
C LEU A 121 -0.38 -10.72 2.81
N ASN A 122 0.39 -11.81 2.91
CA ASN A 122 1.71 -11.81 3.56
C ASN A 122 2.71 -10.92 2.82
N ALA A 123 2.75 -11.01 1.49
CA ALA A 123 3.61 -10.15 0.67
C ALA A 123 3.25 -8.66 0.83
N PHE A 124 1.95 -8.35 0.87
CA PHE A 124 1.50 -6.98 1.12
C PHE A 124 1.90 -6.50 2.51
N LYS A 125 1.80 -7.35 3.55
CA LYS A 125 2.30 -7.02 4.89
C LYS A 125 3.77 -6.62 4.84
N LEU A 126 4.64 -7.45 4.26
CA LEU A 126 6.07 -7.17 4.16
C LEU A 126 6.35 -5.89 3.38
N HIS A 127 5.65 -5.66 2.29
CA HIS A 127 5.77 -4.43 1.49
C HIS A 127 5.36 -3.17 2.27
N PHE A 128 4.25 -3.24 3.01
CA PHE A 128 3.75 -2.12 3.79
C PHE A 128 4.66 -1.86 5.01
N GLU A 129 5.17 -2.92 5.65
CA GLU A 129 6.16 -2.84 6.71
C GLU A 129 7.45 -2.18 6.24
N ALA A 130 7.98 -2.59 5.09
CA ALA A 130 9.13 -1.96 4.45
C ALA A 130 8.86 -0.47 4.16
N LEU A 131 7.68 -0.14 3.61
CA LEU A 131 7.30 1.25 3.37
C LEU A 131 7.38 2.08 4.65
N VAL A 132 6.78 1.60 5.74
CA VAL A 132 6.78 2.30 7.04
C VAL A 132 8.20 2.43 7.61
N ALA A 133 9.02 1.39 7.48
CA ALA A 133 10.39 1.36 8.01
C ALA A 133 11.31 2.35 7.29
N TYR A 134 11.21 2.44 5.96
CA TYR A 134 12.02 3.36 5.15
C TYR A 134 11.45 4.80 5.10
N TYR A 135 10.18 5.01 5.47
CA TYR A 135 9.57 6.34 5.41
C TYR A 135 10.23 7.31 6.42
N PRO A 136 10.79 8.44 5.98
CA PRO A 136 11.46 9.37 6.87
C PRO A 136 10.48 10.04 7.83
N LYS A 137 10.94 10.34 9.05
CA LYS A 137 10.12 10.90 10.13
C LYS A 137 9.77 12.39 9.94
N ASN A 138 10.42 13.06 8.99
CA ASN A 138 10.41 14.51 8.80
C ASN A 138 9.06 15.04 8.32
#